data_AF-A0AAV2PRK9-F1
#
_entry.id   AF-A0AAV2PRK9-F1
#
_cell.length_a   1.000
_cell.length_b   1.000
_cell.length_c   1.000
_cell.angle_alpha   90.00
_cell.angle_beta   90.00
_cell.angle_gamma   90.00
#
_symmetry.space_group_name_H-M   'P 1'
#
loop_
_entity.id
_entity.type
_entity.pdbx_description
1 polymer ?
#
loop_
_entity_poly.entity_id
_entity_poly.type
_entity_poly.pdbx_seq_one_letter_code
_entity_poly.pdbx_strand_id
1 'polypeptide(L)'
;DEVKAVLATRAAAAVGQSGLMSLYEAMFAQYGVKVAQILIAKNDFYNNETRQNLISTINELLHLNIMPIVNTNDAVSPPPQNDEISKKLDITDNDSLAAHLASEIETDLLILMTDVNGIYNKPPWEDGSRMIDTFSPNMTKELKFGKKSSVGTGGMDSKVKAANWALERGTSVVICNGLFQG
;
A
#
# COMPACT_ATOMS: atom_id res chain seq x y z
N ASP A 1 -20.51 16.18 -13.95
CA ASP A 1 -20.81 15.93 -12.53
C ASP A 1 -19.75 15.09 -11.85
N GLU A 2 -18.90 15.76 -11.09
CA GLU A 2 -17.83 15.19 -10.27
C GLU A 2 -18.37 14.18 -9.24
N VAL A 3 -19.54 14.46 -8.64
CA VAL A 3 -20.25 13.54 -7.72
C VAL A 3 -20.58 12.21 -8.39
N LYS A 4 -21.07 12.24 -9.64
CA LYS A 4 -21.43 11.02 -10.38
C LYS A 4 -20.19 10.18 -10.71
N ALA A 5 -19.06 10.84 -11.00
CA ALA A 5 -17.79 10.16 -11.23
C ALA A 5 -17.27 9.46 -9.96
N VAL A 6 -17.32 10.13 -8.80
CA VAL A 6 -16.93 9.56 -7.51
C VAL A 6 -17.80 8.36 -7.13
N LEU A 7 -19.12 8.47 -7.31
CA LEU A 7 -20.04 7.36 -7.02
C LEU A 7 -19.79 6.17 -7.95
N ALA A 8 -19.50 6.41 -9.23
CA ALA A 8 -19.17 5.35 -10.18
C ALA A 8 -17.89 4.60 -9.79
N THR A 9 -16.84 5.31 -9.35
CA THR A 9 -15.61 4.66 -8.87
C THR A 9 -15.83 3.84 -7.61
N ARG A 10 -16.66 4.31 -6.66
CA ARG A 10 -17.00 3.54 -5.45
C ARG A 10 -17.79 2.28 -5.77
N ALA A 11 -18.76 2.38 -6.68
CA ALA A 11 -19.52 1.23 -7.13
C ALA A 11 -18.63 0.21 -7.85
N ALA A 12 -17.72 0.66 -8.71
CA ALA A 12 -16.76 -0.20 -9.38
C ALA A 12 -15.82 -0.91 -8.38
N ALA A 13 -15.32 -0.20 -7.38
CA ALA A 13 -14.50 -0.80 -6.32
C ALA A 13 -15.27 -1.85 -5.51
N ALA A 14 -16.52 -1.56 -5.11
CA ALA A 14 -17.36 -2.49 -4.37
C ALA A 14 -17.65 -3.79 -5.17
N VAL A 15 -17.94 -3.66 -6.47
CA VAL A 15 -18.14 -4.82 -7.35
C VAL A 15 -16.82 -5.57 -7.58
N GLY A 16 -15.72 -4.86 -7.83
CA GLY A 16 -14.41 -5.46 -8.08
C GLY A 16 -13.84 -6.21 -6.88
N GLN A 17 -14.15 -5.74 -5.67
CA GLN A 17 -13.61 -6.31 -4.43
C GLN A 17 -14.04 -7.77 -4.19
N SER A 18 -15.27 -8.14 -4.55
CA SER A 18 -15.73 -9.54 -4.43
C SER A 18 -15.02 -10.47 -5.42
N GLY A 19 -14.81 -10.00 -6.65
CA GLY A 19 -14.04 -10.70 -7.68
C GLY A 19 -12.57 -10.88 -7.29
N LEU A 20 -11.95 -9.83 -6.75
CA LEU A 20 -10.57 -9.87 -6.25
C LEU A 20 -10.40 -10.94 -5.17
N MET A 21 -11.31 -11.00 -4.18
CA MET A 21 -11.24 -12.03 -3.14
C MET A 21 -11.47 -13.44 -3.68
N SER A 22 -12.42 -13.60 -4.61
CA SER A 22 -12.69 -14.91 -5.21
C SER A 22 -11.45 -15.46 -5.92
N LEU A 23 -10.68 -14.59 -6.59
CA LEU A 23 -9.42 -14.95 -7.21
C LEU A 23 -8.37 -15.36 -6.17
N TYR A 24 -8.16 -14.54 -5.13
CA TYR A 24 -7.18 -14.87 -4.08
C TYR A 24 -7.54 -16.17 -3.36
N GLU A 25 -8.81 -16.38 -3.01
CA GLU A 25 -9.27 -17.60 -2.37
C GLU A 25 -9.01 -18.82 -3.26
N ALA A 26 -9.32 -18.74 -4.55
CA ALA A 26 -9.05 -19.81 -5.50
C ALA A 26 -7.56 -20.12 -5.66
N MET A 27 -6.68 -19.10 -5.68
CA MET A 27 -5.24 -19.27 -5.80
C MET A 27 -4.62 -19.86 -4.53
N PHE A 28 -4.97 -19.34 -3.34
CA PHE A 28 -4.44 -19.83 -2.07
C PHE A 28 -4.99 -21.22 -1.68
N ALA A 29 -6.22 -21.55 -2.07
CA ALA A 29 -6.80 -22.87 -1.84
C ALA A 29 -5.99 -24.01 -2.49
N GLN A 30 -5.32 -23.74 -3.62
CA GLN A 30 -4.43 -24.73 -4.27
C GLN A 30 -3.24 -25.12 -3.39
N TYR A 31 -2.87 -24.27 -2.43
CA TYR A 31 -1.79 -24.50 -1.48
C TYR A 31 -2.31 -24.89 -0.08
N GLY A 32 -3.62 -25.09 0.07
CA GLY A 32 -4.24 -25.39 1.38
C GLY A 32 -4.24 -24.23 2.36
N VAL A 33 -4.02 -23.00 1.89
CA VAL A 33 -3.98 -21.78 2.71
C VAL A 33 -5.35 -21.11 2.69
N LYS A 34 -5.89 -20.81 3.87
CA LYS A 34 -7.12 -20.01 3.99
C LYS A 34 -6.79 -18.52 3.89
N VAL A 35 -7.69 -17.74 3.31
CA VAL A 35 -7.58 -16.28 3.27
C VAL A 35 -8.69 -15.64 4.09
N ALA A 36 -8.44 -14.45 4.63
CA ALA A 36 -9.44 -13.61 5.28
C ALA A 36 -9.38 -12.19 4.70
N GLN A 37 -10.54 -11.63 4.37
CA GLN A 37 -10.63 -10.26 3.88
C GLN A 37 -10.64 -9.26 5.03
N ILE A 38 -9.87 -8.18 4.90
CA ILE A 38 -9.89 -7.03 5.80
C ILE A 38 -10.02 -5.76 4.94
N LEU A 39 -11.06 -4.97 5.20
CA LEU A 39 -11.29 -3.69 4.53
C LEU A 39 -11.07 -2.55 5.53
N ILE A 40 -10.16 -1.62 5.21
CA ILE A 40 -9.76 -0.56 6.12
C ILE A 40 -10.18 0.81 5.57
N ALA A 41 -10.84 1.60 6.41
CA ALA A 41 -11.04 3.03 6.19
C ALA A 41 -9.90 3.83 6.85
N LYS A 42 -9.57 5.01 6.29
CA LYS A 42 -8.49 5.86 6.84
C LYS A 42 -8.64 6.15 8.34
N ASN A 43 -9.87 6.34 8.79
CA ASN A 43 -10.20 6.66 10.19
C ASN A 43 -9.86 5.52 11.16
N ASP A 44 -9.74 4.29 10.68
CA ASP A 44 -9.47 3.13 11.52
C ASP A 44 -8.08 3.19 12.17
N PHE A 45 -7.12 3.88 11.54
CA PHE A 45 -5.79 4.14 12.11
C PHE A 45 -5.73 5.37 13.03
N TYR A 46 -6.68 6.30 12.93
CA TYR A 46 -6.69 7.51 13.75
C TYR A 46 -7.40 7.30 15.10
N ASN A 47 -8.34 6.37 15.17
CA ASN A 47 -8.96 5.96 16.42
C ASN A 47 -8.15 4.81 17.05
N ASN A 48 -7.73 5.00 18.30
CA ASN A 48 -6.88 4.05 19.00
C ASN A 48 -7.56 2.69 19.23
N GLU A 49 -8.86 2.67 19.50
CA GLU A 49 -9.61 1.44 19.75
C GLU A 49 -9.76 0.61 18.46
N THR A 50 -10.21 1.24 17.37
CA THR A 50 -10.35 0.56 16.07
C THR A 50 -9.00 0.04 15.57
N ARG A 51 -7.94 0.81 15.79
CA ARG A 51 -6.58 0.43 15.43
C ARG A 51 -6.09 -0.80 16.21
N GLN A 52 -6.29 -0.82 17.53
CA GLN A 52 -5.91 -1.98 18.35
C GLN A 52 -6.73 -3.23 17.99
N ASN A 53 -8.01 -3.08 17.68
CA ASN A 53 -8.85 -4.17 17.20
C ASN A 53 -8.36 -4.72 15.85
N LEU A 54 -7.97 -3.84 14.91
CA LEU A 54 -7.39 -4.22 13.63
C LEU A 54 -6.10 -5.03 13.81
N ILE A 55 -5.15 -4.52 14.60
CA ILE A 55 -3.87 -5.20 14.90
C ILE A 55 -4.12 -6.57 15.53
N SER A 56 -4.99 -6.63 16.55
CA SER A 56 -5.32 -7.88 17.25
C SER A 56 -5.95 -8.91 16.30
N THR A 57 -6.84 -8.46 15.41
CA THR A 57 -7.49 -9.33 14.42
C THR A 57 -6.48 -9.89 13.42
N ILE A 58 -5.58 -9.07 12.91
CA ILE A 58 -4.53 -9.50 11.97
C ILE A 58 -3.61 -10.51 12.63
N ASN A 59 -3.15 -10.23 13.85
CA ASN A 59 -2.28 -11.14 14.59
C ASN A 59 -2.97 -12.49 14.86
N GLU A 60 -4.26 -12.49 15.24
CA GLU A 60 -5.00 -13.73 15.45
C GLU A 60 -5.18 -14.53 14.16
N LEU A 61 -5.48 -13.88 13.03
CA LEU A 61 -5.56 -14.55 11.73
C LEU A 61 -4.24 -15.24 11.38
N LEU A 62 -3.11 -14.55 11.57
CA LEU A 62 -1.78 -15.10 11.34
C LEU A 62 -1.49 -16.28 12.29
N HIS A 63 -1.83 -16.18 13.58
CA HIS A 63 -1.71 -17.30 14.53
C HIS A 63 -2.52 -18.53 14.10
N LEU A 64 -3.68 -18.32 13.48
CA LEU A 64 -4.54 -19.39 12.94
C LEU A 64 -4.07 -19.93 11.58
N ASN A 65 -2.92 -19.47 11.07
CA ASN A 65 -2.42 -19.77 9.71
C ASN A 65 -3.41 -19.36 8.61
N ILE A 66 -4.14 -18.27 8.82
CA ILE A 66 -5.03 -17.64 7.85
C ILE A 66 -4.33 -16.40 7.29
N MET A 67 -4.25 -16.30 5.97
CA MET A 67 -3.60 -15.19 5.29
C MET A 67 -4.55 -13.98 5.21
N PRO A 68 -4.25 -12.83 5.84
CA PRO A 68 -5.05 -11.61 5.72
C PRO A 68 -4.83 -10.87 4.40
N ILE A 69 -5.86 -10.77 3.56
CA ILE A 69 -5.90 -9.90 2.36
C ILE A 69 -6.49 -8.55 2.77
N VAL A 70 -5.63 -7.52 2.83
CA VAL A 70 -6.01 -6.18 3.26
C VAL A 70 -6.21 -5.26 2.05
N ASN A 71 -7.30 -4.50 2.02
CA ASN A 71 -7.51 -3.44 1.03
C ASN A 71 -8.24 -2.23 1.65
N THR A 72 -8.26 -1.09 0.95
CA THR A 72 -9.07 0.06 1.36
C THR A 72 -10.57 -0.21 1.22
N ASN A 73 -11.35 0.31 2.16
CA ASN A 73 -12.80 0.32 2.06
C ASN A 73 -13.26 1.54 1.24
N ASP A 74 -13.09 1.47 -0.08
CA ASP A 74 -13.40 2.57 -0.99
C ASP A 74 -14.91 2.91 -1.02
N ALA A 75 -15.77 1.95 -0.69
CA ALA A 75 -17.22 2.13 -0.69
C ALA A 75 -17.70 3.17 0.35
N VAL A 76 -17.00 3.25 1.49
CA VAL A 76 -17.34 4.16 2.61
C VAL A 76 -16.32 5.27 2.82
N SER A 77 -15.26 5.29 2.01
CA SER A 77 -14.20 6.30 2.15
C SER A 77 -14.77 7.70 1.95
N PRO A 78 -14.55 8.65 2.88
CA PRO A 78 -15.04 10.01 2.73
C PRO A 78 -14.43 10.67 1.47
N PRO A 79 -15.10 11.68 0.88
CA PRO A 79 -14.49 12.48 -0.18
C PRO A 79 -13.12 13.01 0.30
N PRO A 80 -12.13 13.19 -0.59
CA PRO A 80 -10.85 13.76 -0.19
C PRO A 80 -11.11 15.13 0.48
N GLN A 81 -10.88 15.19 1.79
CA GLN A 81 -10.86 16.44 2.54
C GLN A 81 -9.42 16.93 2.55
N ASN A 82 -9.23 18.23 2.30
CA ASN A 82 -7.95 18.91 2.43
C ASN A 82 -7.61 19.09 3.92
N ASP A 83 -7.46 17.99 4.64
CA ASP A 83 -7.08 18.05 6.04
C ASP A 83 -5.55 18.10 6.11
N GLU A 84 -5.00 19.31 6.01
CA GLU A 84 -3.56 19.64 6.17
C GLU A 84 -3.03 19.42 7.61
N ILE A 85 -3.74 18.67 8.47
CA ILE A 85 -3.59 18.78 9.93
C ILE A 85 -2.62 17.74 10.54
N SER A 86 -2.13 16.74 9.79
CA SER A 86 -1.29 15.70 10.40
C SER A 86 0.17 15.74 9.92
N LYS A 87 1.12 15.82 10.87
CA LYS A 87 2.57 15.58 10.62
C LYS A 87 2.87 14.09 10.28
N LYS A 88 1.87 13.32 9.86
CA LYS A 88 1.94 11.89 9.60
C LYS A 88 1.79 11.65 8.10
N LEU A 89 2.26 10.50 7.61
CA LEU A 89 1.99 10.07 6.24
C LEU A 89 0.47 9.94 6.08
N ASP A 90 -0.17 10.74 5.24
CA ASP A 90 -1.59 10.55 4.99
C ASP A 90 -1.81 9.26 4.19
N ILE A 91 -2.79 8.45 4.61
CA ILE A 91 -3.18 7.26 3.86
C ILE A 91 -3.93 7.74 2.62
N THR A 92 -3.28 7.72 1.47
CA THR A 92 -3.84 8.20 0.20
C THR A 92 -3.93 7.12 -0.87
N ASP A 93 -3.20 6.03 -0.69
CA ASP A 93 -3.11 4.89 -1.59
C ASP A 93 -2.69 3.63 -0.81
N ASN A 94 -2.55 2.51 -1.52
CA ASN A 94 -2.16 1.26 -0.89
C ASN A 94 -0.69 1.22 -0.46
N ASP A 95 0.19 2.05 -1.03
CA ASP A 95 1.58 2.16 -0.60
C ASP A 95 1.65 2.72 0.84
N SER A 96 0.93 3.83 1.08
CA SER A 96 0.81 4.44 2.40
C SER A 96 0.06 3.53 3.39
N LEU A 97 -1.03 2.88 2.97
CA LEU A 97 -1.73 1.89 3.79
C LEU A 97 -0.79 0.76 4.25
N ALA A 98 -0.02 0.19 3.32
CA ALA A 98 0.89 -0.91 3.62
C ALA A 98 1.99 -0.49 4.61
N ALA A 99 2.57 0.70 4.45
CA ALA A 99 3.58 1.22 5.37
C ALA A 99 3.02 1.52 6.78
N HIS A 100 1.81 2.07 6.87
CA HIS A 100 1.12 2.23 8.16
C HIS A 100 0.87 0.89 8.82
N LEU A 101 0.28 -0.05 8.10
CA LEU A 101 -0.03 -1.34 8.64
C LEU A 101 1.24 -2.06 9.11
N ALA A 102 2.27 -2.13 8.25
CA ALA A 102 3.56 -2.74 8.55
C ALA A 102 4.20 -2.19 9.84
N SER A 103 4.05 -0.89 10.06
CA SER A 103 4.51 -0.21 11.28
C SER A 103 3.69 -0.56 12.52
N GLU A 104 2.36 -0.71 12.38
CA GLU A 104 1.44 -0.96 13.49
C GLU A 104 1.47 -2.43 13.95
N ILE A 105 1.78 -3.36 13.05
CA ILE A 105 1.99 -4.79 13.39
C ILE A 105 3.46 -5.16 13.57
N GLU A 106 4.36 -4.15 13.60
CA GLU A 106 5.81 -4.32 13.85
C GLU A 106 6.49 -5.35 12.93
N THR A 107 6.20 -5.30 11.63
CA THR A 107 6.83 -6.23 10.68
C THR A 107 8.32 -6.00 10.50
N ASP A 108 9.08 -7.09 10.32
CA ASP A 108 10.50 -7.03 9.97
C ASP A 108 10.75 -6.48 8.55
N LEU A 109 9.85 -6.80 7.62
CA LEU A 109 10.02 -6.54 6.19
C LEU A 109 8.70 -6.17 5.50
N LEU A 110 8.71 -5.04 4.79
CA LEU A 110 7.69 -4.62 3.85
C LEU A 110 8.21 -4.76 2.40
N ILE A 111 7.49 -5.51 1.57
CA ILE A 111 7.79 -5.66 0.14
C ILE A 111 6.76 -4.89 -0.67
N LEU A 112 7.20 -3.85 -1.38
CA LEU A 112 6.39 -3.08 -2.32
C LEU A 112 6.68 -3.54 -3.74
N MET A 113 5.79 -4.38 -4.28
CA MET A 113 5.88 -4.85 -5.67
C MET A 113 5.31 -3.81 -6.64
N THR A 114 6.05 -3.51 -7.71
CA THR A 114 5.69 -2.52 -8.73
C THR A 114 6.02 -3.02 -10.14
N ASP A 115 5.69 -2.24 -11.16
CA ASP A 115 6.01 -2.48 -12.58
C ASP A 115 7.41 -1.99 -13.01
N VAL A 116 8.16 -1.36 -12.11
CA VAL A 116 9.54 -0.92 -12.30
C VAL A 116 10.50 -1.72 -11.43
N ASN A 117 11.78 -1.78 -11.81
CA ASN A 117 12.73 -2.66 -11.13
C ASN A 117 13.03 -2.27 -9.68
N GLY A 118 12.87 -1.00 -9.32
CA GLY A 118 13.17 -0.48 -7.99
C GLY A 118 13.26 1.04 -8.00
N ILE A 119 13.97 1.62 -7.04
CA ILE A 119 14.22 3.06 -6.96
C ILE A 119 15.33 3.44 -7.95
N TYR A 120 15.13 4.55 -8.66
CA TYR A 120 16.15 5.15 -9.54
C TYR A 120 16.43 6.58 -9.11
N ASN A 121 17.64 7.07 -9.40
CA ASN A 121 18.03 8.47 -9.14
C ASN A 121 17.21 9.49 -9.96
N LYS A 122 16.72 9.08 -11.13
CA LYS A 122 15.81 9.82 -12.01
C LYS A 122 14.97 8.83 -12.82
N PRO A 123 13.96 9.27 -13.59
CA PRO A 123 13.08 8.33 -14.29
C PRO A 123 13.87 7.32 -15.14
N PRO A 124 13.50 6.02 -15.15
CA PRO A 124 14.28 4.97 -15.81
C PRO A 124 14.50 5.17 -17.32
N TRP A 125 13.62 5.93 -17.97
CA TRP A 125 13.69 6.24 -19.39
C TRP A 125 14.57 7.46 -19.74
N GLU A 126 15.09 8.17 -18.74
CA GLU A 126 16.00 9.30 -18.97
C GLU A 126 17.45 8.85 -19.08
N ASP A 127 18.20 9.47 -19.98
CA ASP A 127 19.62 9.16 -20.18
C ASP A 127 20.44 9.39 -18.89
N GLY A 128 21.32 8.45 -18.57
CA GLY A 128 22.11 8.41 -17.34
C GLY A 128 21.32 8.05 -16.08
N SER A 129 20.11 7.49 -16.21
CA SER A 129 19.36 6.94 -15.07
C SER A 129 20.06 5.71 -14.51
N ARG A 130 20.10 5.59 -13.17
CA ARG A 130 20.74 4.49 -12.46
C ARG A 130 19.85 4.01 -11.34
N MET A 131 19.74 2.69 -11.25
CA MET A 131 19.06 2.01 -10.16
C MET A 131 19.84 2.18 -8.86
N ILE A 132 19.11 2.26 -7.75
CA ILE A 132 19.65 2.39 -6.40
C ILE A 132 19.41 1.06 -5.69
N ASP A 133 20.47 0.26 -5.55
CA ASP A 133 20.41 -1.06 -4.91
C ASP A 133 20.24 -0.99 -3.39
N THR A 134 20.72 0.10 -2.77
CA THR A 134 20.57 0.35 -1.34
C THR A 134 20.17 1.79 -1.13
N PHE A 135 19.02 1.97 -0.49
CA PHE A 135 18.43 3.27 -0.24
C PHE A 135 18.53 3.63 1.25
N SER A 136 18.83 4.90 1.53
CA SER A 136 18.75 5.51 2.85
C SER A 136 17.82 6.72 2.80
N PRO A 137 17.04 7.02 3.86
CA PRO A 137 16.15 8.18 3.89
C PRO A 137 16.83 9.51 3.53
N ASN A 138 18.12 9.65 3.83
CA ASN A 138 18.92 10.84 3.50
C ASN A 138 19.09 11.08 1.99
N MET A 139 18.98 10.03 1.17
CA MET A 139 19.12 10.10 -0.30
C MET A 139 17.86 10.64 -0.97
N THR A 140 16.73 10.76 -0.26
CA THR A 140 15.44 11.17 -0.84
C THR A 140 15.53 12.51 -1.58
N LYS A 141 16.34 13.46 -1.09
CA LYS A 141 16.49 14.80 -1.67
C LYS A 141 17.19 14.80 -3.04
N GLU A 142 17.90 13.73 -3.37
CA GLU A 142 18.65 13.58 -4.61
C GLU A 142 17.84 12.88 -5.71
N LEU A 143 16.68 12.32 -5.35
CA LEU A 143 15.81 11.60 -6.27
C LEU A 143 14.97 12.57 -7.10
N LYS A 144 14.94 12.33 -8.42
CA LYS A 144 14.00 12.99 -9.34
C LYS A 144 12.89 12.02 -9.70
N PHE A 145 11.67 12.31 -9.27
CA PHE A 145 10.51 11.50 -9.60
C PHE A 145 9.91 11.88 -10.96
N GLY A 146 9.54 10.87 -11.75
CA GLY A 146 8.83 11.05 -13.01
C GLY A 146 7.35 11.37 -12.81
N LYS A 147 6.64 11.60 -13.92
CA LYS A 147 5.18 11.76 -13.89
C LYS A 147 4.50 10.47 -13.44
N LYS A 148 3.37 10.61 -12.72
CA LYS A 148 2.51 9.48 -12.32
C LYS A 148 2.01 8.73 -13.56
N SER A 149 1.85 7.40 -13.45
CA SER A 149 1.23 6.59 -14.50
C SER A 149 -0.25 6.95 -14.65
N SER A 150 -0.84 6.65 -15.81
CA SER A 150 -2.25 6.95 -16.11
C SER A 150 -3.25 6.07 -15.35
N VAL A 151 -2.80 4.94 -14.79
CA VAL A 151 -3.65 3.90 -14.19
C VAL A 151 -3.51 3.79 -12.67
N GLY A 152 -2.47 4.36 -12.07
CA GLY A 152 -2.22 4.30 -10.62
C GLY A 152 -2.46 5.64 -9.92
N THR A 153 -3.00 5.61 -8.71
CA THR A 153 -3.15 6.80 -7.83
C THR A 153 -1.81 7.25 -7.23
N GLY A 154 -0.86 6.31 -7.09
CA GLY A 154 0.48 6.51 -6.56
C GLY A 154 1.59 6.35 -7.61
N GLY A 155 2.68 7.13 -7.46
CA GLY A 155 3.90 7.01 -8.27
C GLY A 155 5.11 6.65 -7.39
N MET A 156 6.31 6.65 -7.96
CA MET A 156 7.55 6.36 -7.22
C MET A 156 7.74 7.27 -5.98
N ASP A 157 7.30 8.52 -6.04
CA ASP A 157 7.28 9.43 -4.89
C ASP A 157 6.49 8.88 -3.70
N SER A 158 5.31 8.28 -3.95
CA SER A 158 4.49 7.70 -2.88
C SER A 158 5.16 6.47 -2.26
N LYS A 159 5.75 5.61 -3.09
CA LYS A 159 6.49 4.43 -2.64
C LYS A 159 7.70 4.80 -1.78
N VAL A 160 8.46 5.82 -2.17
CA VAL A 160 9.60 6.30 -1.38
C VAL A 160 9.12 6.92 -0.06
N LYS A 161 8.01 7.67 -0.04
CA LYS A 161 7.43 8.19 1.20
C LYS A 161 6.97 7.08 2.14
N ALA A 162 6.27 6.08 1.61
CA ALA A 162 5.86 4.88 2.35
C ALA A 162 7.06 4.10 2.88
N ALA A 163 8.11 3.94 2.06
CA ALA A 163 9.34 3.27 2.47
C ALA A 163 10.06 4.01 3.60
N ASN A 164 10.22 5.34 3.48
CA ASN A 164 10.80 6.16 4.55
C ASN A 164 10.02 6.03 5.86
N TRP A 165 8.69 6.08 5.79
CA TRP A 165 7.84 5.91 6.97
C TRP A 165 8.05 4.58 7.68
N ALA A 166 8.11 3.48 6.94
CA ALA A 166 8.36 2.15 7.48
C ALA A 166 9.79 2.02 8.04
N LEU A 167 10.80 2.53 7.32
CA LEU A 167 12.21 2.52 7.74
C LEU A 167 12.44 3.29 9.05
N GLU A 168 11.85 4.47 9.19
CA GLU A 168 11.92 5.29 10.42
C GLU A 168 11.33 4.58 11.64
N ARG A 169 10.52 3.54 11.42
CA ARG A 169 9.84 2.75 12.45
C ARG A 169 10.40 1.34 12.62
N GLY A 170 11.55 1.07 12.01
CA GLY A 170 12.29 -0.19 12.18
C GLY A 170 11.91 -1.30 11.22
N THR A 171 10.98 -1.07 10.28
CA THR A 171 10.63 -2.04 9.24
C THR A 171 11.56 -1.88 8.03
N SER A 172 12.25 -2.96 7.65
CA SER A 172 13.03 -2.97 6.41
C SER A 172 12.11 -2.92 5.20
N VAL A 173 12.55 -2.30 4.10
CA VAL A 173 11.70 -2.15 2.90
C VAL A 173 12.43 -2.59 1.65
N VAL A 174 11.75 -3.37 0.82
CA VAL A 174 12.19 -3.74 -0.52
C VAL A 174 11.18 -3.22 -1.53
N ILE A 175 11.67 -2.51 -2.56
CA ILE A 175 10.86 -2.12 -3.73
C ILE A 175 11.39 -2.89 -4.92
N CYS A 176 10.55 -3.73 -5.53
CA CYS A 176 10.97 -4.63 -6.61
C CYS A 176 9.92 -4.77 -7.71
N ASN A 177 10.34 -5.29 -8.86
CA ASN A 177 9.41 -5.59 -9.96
C ASN A 177 8.58 -6.84 -9.66
N GLY A 178 7.26 -6.69 -9.53
CA GLY A 178 6.33 -7.80 -9.33
C GLY A 178 5.99 -8.57 -10.62
N LEU A 179 6.38 -8.06 -11.78
CA LEU A 179 6.17 -8.72 -13.08
C LEU A 179 7.39 -9.54 -13.53
N PHE A 180 8.54 -9.35 -12.88
CA PHE A 180 9.75 -10.06 -13.23
C PHE A 180 9.63 -11.53 -12.80
N GLN A 181 9.41 -12.41 -13.77
CA GLN A 181 9.61 -13.84 -13.61
C GLN A 181 11.09 -14.11 -13.89
N GLY A 182 11.81 -14.63 -12.89
CA GLY A 182 13.25 -14.92 -12.98
C GLY A 182 13.64 -15.78 -14.18
#